data_AF-A0A8H7QWZ1-F1
#
_entry.id   AF-A0A8H7QWZ1-F1
#
_cell.length_a   1.000
_cell.length_b   1.000
_cell.length_c   1.000
_cell.angle_alpha   90.00
_cell.angle_beta   90.00
_cell.angle_gamma   90.00
#
_symmetry.space_group_name_H-M   'P 1'
#
loop_
_entity.id
_entity.type
_entity.pdbx_description
1 polymer ?
#
loop_
_entity_poly.entity_id
_entity_poly.type
_entity_poly.pdbx_seq_one_letter_code
_entity_poly.pdbx_strand_id
1 'polypeptide(L)'
;MSILSKKEQQVLDSQREILWLKRQVEQLEKEDNFKIQEIPEGTDENKIKEGIKTYRTHVNEMKVQLDLVTLRNKKREGVAKAYDEHYFTLKALYPDRVGHTELEIKKKTEQLVNRRDELVSESLRVLEEIKEKQLGLTKIRGDVIKHHMENRDVMQRVNDLKQVVEGTGVSESTALLHRQIREQKNYIATLRAAISGLIMESDIDWVKDPKAFSIMTKAGEDL
;
A
#
# COMPACT_ATOMS: atom_id res chain seq x y z
N MET A 1 -3.21 -29.71 39.26
CA MET A 1 -4.32 -28.75 39.02
C MET A 1 -3.71 -27.36 38.95
N SER A 2 -3.81 -26.68 37.81
CA SER A 2 -3.35 -25.29 37.68
C SER A 2 -4.32 -24.39 38.46
N ILE A 3 -3.80 -23.64 39.42
CA ILE A 3 -4.57 -22.79 40.36
C ILE A 3 -5.03 -21.48 39.68
N LEU A 4 -4.62 -21.23 38.44
CA LEU A 4 -4.88 -19.98 37.71
C LEU A 4 -6.00 -20.14 36.69
N SER A 5 -6.89 -19.14 36.65
CA SER A 5 -7.93 -19.02 35.62
C SER A 5 -7.31 -18.90 34.23
N LYS A 6 -7.98 -19.42 33.19
CA LYS A 6 -7.49 -19.34 31.79
C LYS A 6 -7.12 -17.90 31.37
N LYS A 7 -7.83 -16.90 31.89
CA LYS A 7 -7.53 -15.48 31.65
C LYS A 7 -6.24 -15.03 32.35
N GLU A 8 -6.00 -15.48 33.57
CA GLU A 8 -4.76 -15.17 34.31
C GLU A 8 -3.55 -15.83 33.66
N GLN A 9 -3.72 -17.05 33.14
CA GLN A 9 -2.69 -17.74 32.38
C GLN A 9 -2.36 -17.01 31.07
N GLN A 10 -3.37 -16.54 30.35
CA GLN A 10 -3.17 -15.73 29.13
C GLN A 10 -2.46 -14.39 29.42
N VAL A 11 -2.78 -13.74 30.55
CA VAL A 11 -2.10 -12.51 30.98
C VAL A 11 -0.63 -12.80 31.33
N LEU A 12 -0.35 -13.90 32.03
CA LEU A 12 1.02 -14.32 32.35
C LEU A 12 1.83 -14.66 31.10
N ASP A 13 1.23 -15.35 30.13
CA ASP A 13 1.88 -15.68 28.87
C ASP A 13 2.15 -14.42 28.04
N SER A 14 1.20 -13.48 28.00
CA SER A 14 1.39 -12.16 27.37
C SER A 14 2.49 -11.35 28.06
N GLN A 15 2.58 -11.38 29.39
CA GLN A 15 3.66 -10.71 30.13
C GLN A 15 5.03 -11.33 29.84
N ARG A 16 5.11 -12.65 29.72
CA ARG A 16 6.34 -13.36 29.34
C ARG A 16 6.77 -12.99 27.92
N GLU A 17 5.83 -12.91 26.99
CA GLU A 17 6.09 -12.48 25.61
C GLU A 17 6.58 -11.03 25.56
N ILE A 18 5.95 -10.11 26.31
CA ILE A 18 6.40 -8.72 26.42
C ILE A 18 7.83 -8.63 26.99
N LEU A 19 8.14 -9.39 28.04
CA LEU A 19 9.49 -9.42 28.61
C LEU A 19 10.51 -9.99 27.63
N TRP A 20 10.14 -11.00 26.86
CA TRP A 20 10.97 -11.57 25.81
C TRP A 20 11.24 -10.56 24.69
N LEU A 21 10.20 -9.86 24.20
CA LEU A 21 10.31 -8.81 23.20
C LEU A 21 11.18 -7.65 23.68
N LYS A 22 11.01 -7.19 24.94
CA LYS A 22 11.86 -6.16 25.53
C LYS A 22 13.33 -6.56 25.55
N ARG A 23 13.62 -7.83 25.86
CA ARG A 23 14.99 -8.36 25.87
C ARG A 23 15.60 -8.44 24.46
N GLN A 24 14.79 -8.77 23.46
CA GLN A 24 15.22 -8.72 22.05
C GLN A 24 15.49 -7.29 21.58
N VAL A 25 14.61 -6.34 21.93
CA VAL A 25 14.83 -4.91 21.61
C VAL A 25 16.12 -4.41 22.25
N GLU A 26 16.36 -4.72 23.53
CA GLU A 26 17.59 -4.32 24.22
C GLU A 26 18.85 -4.97 23.60
N GLN A 27 18.75 -6.20 23.08
CA GLN A 27 19.84 -6.83 22.33
C GLN A 27 20.11 -6.12 21.00
N LEU A 28 19.06 -5.79 20.25
CA LEU A 28 19.16 -5.07 18.98
C LEU A 28 19.70 -3.64 19.18
N GLU A 29 19.28 -2.94 20.22
CA GLU A 29 19.81 -1.61 20.58
C GLU A 29 21.30 -1.68 20.98
N LYS A 30 21.72 -2.74 21.67
CA LYS A 30 23.15 -2.98 21.96
C LYS A 30 23.95 -3.34 20.71
N GLU A 31 23.37 -4.09 19.77
CA GLU A 31 24.00 -4.43 18.49
C GLU A 31 24.11 -3.22 17.56
N ASP A 32 23.13 -2.32 17.54
CA ASP A 32 23.18 -1.09 16.77
C ASP A 32 24.17 -0.07 17.38
N ASN A 33 24.26 0.00 18.71
CA ASN A 33 25.31 0.79 19.37
C ASN A 33 26.73 0.21 19.18
N PHE A 34 26.86 -1.08 18.89
CA PHE A 34 28.16 -1.71 18.56
C PHE A 34 28.63 -1.43 17.13
N LYS A 35 27.74 -0.98 16.22
CA LYS A 35 28.09 -0.67 14.83
C LYS A 35 28.64 0.74 14.62
N ILE A 36 28.66 1.57 15.67
CA ILE A 36 29.27 2.91 15.66
C ILE A 36 30.47 2.93 16.64
N GLN A 37 31.45 2.05 16.41
CA GLN A 37 32.81 2.41 16.75
C GLN A 37 33.39 3.09 15.52
N GLU A 38 33.37 4.42 15.53
CA GLU A 38 34.10 5.25 14.59
C GLU A 38 35.56 4.77 14.53
N ILE A 39 36.02 4.46 13.32
CA ILE A 39 37.42 4.12 13.06
C ILE A 39 38.23 5.34 13.50
N PRO A 40 39.16 5.22 14.47
CA PRO A 40 39.99 6.35 14.86
C PRO A 40 40.76 6.86 13.64
N GLU A 41 40.62 8.15 13.34
CA GLU A 41 41.44 8.82 12.33
C GLU A 41 42.92 8.65 12.70
N GLY A 42 43.62 7.79 11.95
CA GLY A 42 45.01 7.38 12.22
C GLY A 42 45.27 5.87 12.28
N THR A 43 44.48 5.04 11.58
CA THR A 43 44.62 3.57 11.64
C THR A 43 45.68 3.06 10.65
N ASP A 44 46.76 2.45 11.18
CA ASP A 44 47.77 1.69 10.43
C ASP A 44 47.12 0.75 9.40
N GLU A 45 47.65 0.71 8.16
CA GLU A 45 47.19 -0.21 7.09
C GLU A 45 47.08 -1.67 7.56
N ASN A 46 47.93 -2.07 8.52
CA ASN A 46 47.94 -3.41 9.09
C ASN A 46 46.70 -3.69 9.95
N LYS A 47 46.18 -2.72 10.70
CA LYS A 47 44.95 -2.87 11.49
C LYS A 47 43.71 -2.96 10.61
N ILE A 48 43.69 -2.26 9.47
CA ILE A 48 42.62 -2.38 8.47
C ILE A 48 42.65 -3.78 7.83
N LYS A 49 43.83 -4.29 7.47
CA LYS A 49 43.98 -5.66 6.93
C LYS A 49 43.57 -6.73 7.95
N GLU A 50 43.90 -6.54 9.22
CA GLU A 50 43.44 -7.42 10.30
C GLU A 50 41.93 -7.35 10.51
N GLY A 51 41.34 -6.16 10.49
CA GLY A 51 39.88 -5.96 10.53
C GLY A 51 39.16 -6.65 9.36
N ILE A 52 39.66 -6.49 8.14
CA ILE A 52 39.11 -7.19 6.97
C ILE A 52 39.21 -8.71 7.12
N LYS A 53 40.31 -9.20 7.72
CA LYS A 53 40.51 -10.64 7.97
C LYS A 53 39.53 -11.16 9.02
N THR A 54 39.31 -10.43 10.13
CA THR A 54 38.36 -10.82 11.18
C THR A 54 36.91 -10.75 10.71
N TYR A 55 36.54 -9.74 9.93
CA TYR A 55 35.21 -9.68 9.29
C TYR A 55 35.02 -10.81 8.28
N ARG A 56 36.05 -11.14 7.50
CA ARG A 56 35.98 -12.26 6.55
C ARG A 56 35.83 -13.60 7.27
N THR A 57 36.53 -13.82 8.40
CA THR A 57 36.33 -15.03 9.22
C THR A 57 34.93 -15.07 9.81
N HIS A 58 34.42 -13.96 10.32
CA HIS A 58 33.06 -13.89 10.86
C HIS A 58 31.99 -14.14 9.79
N VAL A 59 32.15 -13.58 8.59
CA VAL A 59 31.28 -13.88 7.44
C VAL A 59 31.33 -15.35 7.07
N ASN A 60 32.50 -15.99 7.11
CA ASN A 60 32.63 -17.42 6.84
C ASN A 60 31.97 -18.27 7.94
N GLU A 61 32.10 -17.89 9.21
CA GLU A 61 31.40 -18.54 10.33
C GLU A 61 29.88 -18.44 10.17
N MET A 62 29.36 -17.27 9.81
CA MET A 62 27.92 -17.09 9.55
C MET A 62 27.44 -17.93 8.36
N LYS A 63 28.24 -18.05 7.30
CA LYS A 63 27.92 -18.95 6.18
C LYS A 63 27.84 -20.40 6.63
N VAL A 64 28.79 -20.87 7.43
CA VAL A 64 28.77 -22.23 7.99
C VAL A 64 27.54 -22.45 8.88
N GLN A 65 27.18 -21.47 9.71
CA GLN A 65 25.96 -21.55 10.51
C GLN A 65 24.70 -21.62 9.64
N LEU A 66 24.64 -20.83 8.57
CA LEU A 66 23.53 -20.87 7.61
C LEU A 66 23.45 -22.24 6.93
N ASP A 67 24.58 -22.81 6.49
CA ASP A 67 24.64 -24.14 5.87
C ASP A 67 24.15 -25.22 6.84
N LEU A 68 24.52 -25.14 8.12
CA LEU A 68 24.04 -26.06 9.16
C LEU A 68 22.52 -25.94 9.37
N VAL A 69 21.98 -24.72 9.40
CA VAL A 69 20.53 -24.48 9.54
C VAL A 69 19.78 -25.00 8.33
N THR A 70 20.26 -24.75 7.11
CA THR A 70 19.62 -25.25 5.89
C THR A 70 19.64 -26.78 5.83
N LEU A 71 20.75 -27.43 6.23
CA LEU A 71 20.84 -28.88 6.33
C LEU A 71 19.86 -29.43 7.38
N ARG A 72 19.75 -28.78 8.54
CA ARG A 72 18.79 -29.16 9.58
C ARG A 72 17.35 -29.08 9.08
N ASN A 73 17.00 -28.02 8.36
CA ASN A 73 15.67 -27.84 7.79
C ASN A 73 15.36 -28.92 6.76
N LYS A 74 16.29 -29.21 5.83
CA LYS A 74 16.15 -30.30 4.86
C LYS A 74 15.94 -31.66 5.52
N LYS A 75 16.72 -31.96 6.58
CA LYS A 75 16.54 -33.22 7.35
C LYS A 75 15.18 -33.27 8.03
N ARG A 76 14.72 -32.16 8.62
CA ARG A 76 13.40 -32.08 9.27
C ARG A 76 12.27 -32.31 8.27
N GLU A 77 12.35 -31.71 7.08
CA GLU A 77 11.38 -31.95 6.00
C GLU A 77 11.39 -33.40 5.53
N GLY A 78 12.57 -34.01 5.38
CA GLY A 78 12.69 -35.43 5.03
C GLY A 78 12.05 -36.35 6.06
N VAL A 79 12.25 -36.07 7.35
CA VAL A 79 11.61 -36.84 8.45
C VAL A 79 10.09 -36.66 8.46
N ALA A 80 9.60 -35.44 8.22
CA ALA A 80 8.16 -35.19 8.14
C ALA A 80 7.51 -35.98 6.99
N LYS A 81 8.12 -35.97 5.80
CA LYS A 81 7.66 -36.77 4.65
C LYS A 81 7.67 -38.27 4.93
N ALA A 82 8.76 -38.79 5.50
CA ALA A 82 8.85 -40.20 5.86
C ALA A 82 7.80 -40.59 6.91
N TYR A 83 7.52 -39.71 7.88
CA TYR A 83 6.47 -39.93 8.86
C TYR A 83 5.08 -40.00 8.20
N ASP A 84 4.78 -39.11 7.27
CA ASP A 84 3.51 -39.13 6.53
C ASP A 84 3.38 -40.42 5.70
N GLU A 85 4.42 -40.80 4.96
CA GLU A 85 4.46 -42.05 4.18
C GLU A 85 4.26 -43.29 5.06
N HIS A 86 4.94 -43.34 6.21
CA HIS A 86 4.76 -44.42 7.18
C HIS A 86 3.37 -44.41 7.79
N TYR A 87 2.80 -43.25 8.10
CA TYR A 87 1.44 -43.12 8.61
C TYR A 87 0.41 -43.70 7.61
N PHE A 88 0.52 -43.36 6.32
CA PHE A 88 -0.35 -43.92 5.28
C PHE A 88 -0.15 -45.42 5.13
N THR A 89 1.09 -45.90 5.16
CA THR A 89 1.41 -47.34 5.06
C THR A 89 0.85 -48.12 6.25
N LEU A 90 1.02 -47.61 7.47
CA LEU A 90 0.52 -48.25 8.68
C LEU A 90 -1.01 -48.33 8.67
N LYS A 91 -1.66 -47.24 8.25
CA LYS A 91 -3.12 -47.15 8.15
C LYS A 91 -3.70 -48.05 7.06
N ALA A 92 -2.93 -48.32 6.00
CA ALA A 92 -3.33 -49.26 4.94
C ALA A 92 -3.17 -50.73 5.37
N LEU A 93 -2.09 -51.06 6.09
CA LEU A 93 -1.83 -52.42 6.58
C LEU A 93 -2.69 -52.79 7.81
N TYR A 94 -2.98 -51.81 8.66
CA TYR A 94 -3.82 -51.95 9.84
C TYR A 94 -4.92 -50.89 9.82
N PRO A 95 -5.93 -51.05 8.94
CA PRO A 95 -7.08 -50.18 8.99
C PRO A 95 -7.77 -50.41 10.34
N ASP A 96 -7.82 -49.37 11.16
CA ASP A 96 -8.69 -49.36 12.33
C ASP A 96 -10.09 -49.77 11.87
N ARG A 97 -10.80 -50.57 12.68
CA ARG A 97 -12.22 -50.85 12.44
C ARG A 97 -13.02 -49.60 12.77
N VAL A 98 -12.84 -48.56 11.96
CA VAL A 98 -13.45 -47.26 12.10
C VAL A 98 -14.94 -47.44 11.84
N GLY A 99 -15.76 -47.20 12.87
CA GLY A 99 -17.22 -47.17 12.70
C GLY A 99 -17.61 -46.13 11.64
N HIS A 100 -18.72 -46.36 10.93
CA HIS A 100 -19.22 -45.46 9.89
C HIS A 100 -19.29 -43.99 10.33
N THR A 101 -19.57 -43.74 11.61
CA THR A 101 -19.61 -42.40 12.22
C THR A 101 -18.26 -41.66 12.20
N GLU A 102 -17.15 -42.34 12.44
CA GLU A 102 -15.83 -41.70 12.48
C GLU A 102 -15.28 -41.45 11.07
N LEU A 103 -15.66 -42.27 10.08
CA LEU A 103 -15.45 -42.00 8.66
C LEU A 103 -16.21 -40.76 8.18
N GLU A 104 -17.48 -40.60 8.60
CA GLU A 104 -18.27 -39.41 8.29
C GLU A 104 -17.68 -38.14 8.92
N ILE A 105 -17.20 -38.22 10.16
CA ILE A 105 -16.53 -37.10 10.84
C ILE A 105 -15.23 -36.72 10.12
N LYS A 106 -14.42 -37.70 9.70
CA LYS A 106 -13.18 -37.45 8.93
C LYS A 106 -13.50 -36.77 7.62
N LYS A 107 -14.50 -37.27 6.87
CA LYS A 107 -14.93 -36.68 5.60
C LYS A 107 -15.45 -35.24 5.76
N LYS A 108 -16.26 -34.97 6.78
CA LYS A 108 -16.73 -33.60 7.07
C LYS A 108 -15.58 -32.69 7.47
N THR A 109 -14.62 -33.18 8.26
CA THR A 109 -13.43 -32.41 8.64
C THR A 109 -12.59 -32.07 7.42
N GLU A 110 -12.33 -33.04 6.53
CA GLU A 110 -11.61 -32.82 5.28
C GLU A 110 -12.31 -31.79 4.38
N GLN A 111 -13.63 -31.85 4.26
CA GLN A 111 -14.40 -30.85 3.50
C GLN A 111 -14.25 -29.44 4.09
N LEU A 112 -14.29 -29.30 5.42
CA LEU A 112 -14.10 -28.00 6.08
C LEU A 112 -12.67 -27.48 5.92
N VAL A 113 -11.67 -28.36 5.99
CA VAL A 113 -10.26 -28.00 5.77
C VAL A 113 -10.04 -27.55 4.33
N ASN A 114 -10.55 -28.31 3.35
CA ASN A 114 -10.45 -27.92 1.94
C ASN A 114 -11.15 -26.58 1.68
N ARG A 115 -12.34 -26.38 2.27
CA ARG A 115 -13.06 -25.11 2.13
C ARG A 115 -12.29 -23.94 2.74
N ARG A 116 -11.64 -24.15 3.90
CA ARG A 116 -10.76 -23.15 4.51
C ARG A 116 -9.60 -22.83 3.56
N ASP A 117 -8.96 -23.84 2.99
CA ASP A 117 -7.78 -23.66 2.14
C ASP A 117 -8.12 -22.94 0.82
N GLU A 118 -9.29 -23.25 0.23
CA GLU A 118 -9.85 -22.49 -0.90
C GLU A 118 -10.02 -21.01 -0.55
N LEU A 119 -10.67 -20.71 0.59
CA LEU A 119 -10.90 -19.33 1.04
C LEU A 119 -9.60 -18.58 1.34
N VAL A 120 -8.60 -19.27 1.90
CA VAL A 120 -7.27 -18.69 2.14
C VAL A 120 -6.58 -18.39 0.81
N SER A 121 -6.66 -19.29 -0.18
CA SER A 121 -6.10 -19.07 -1.51
C SER A 121 -6.77 -17.87 -2.21
N GLU A 122 -8.10 -17.78 -2.16
CA GLU A 122 -8.84 -16.62 -2.69
C GLU A 122 -8.43 -15.33 -1.99
N SER A 123 -8.32 -15.33 -0.67
CA SER A 123 -7.88 -14.19 0.13
C SER A 123 -6.47 -13.73 -0.25
N LEU A 124 -5.53 -14.66 -0.43
CA LEU A 124 -4.17 -14.36 -0.87
C LEU A 124 -4.15 -13.75 -2.28
N ARG A 125 -4.99 -14.26 -3.20
CA ARG A 125 -5.11 -13.69 -4.54
C ARG A 125 -5.62 -12.25 -4.50
N VAL A 126 -6.66 -11.99 -3.70
CA VAL A 126 -7.20 -10.64 -3.51
C VAL A 126 -6.17 -9.70 -2.89
N LEU A 127 -5.37 -10.17 -1.93
CA LEU A 127 -4.28 -9.38 -1.36
C LEU A 127 -3.21 -9.02 -2.39
N GLU A 128 -2.91 -9.91 -3.32
CA GLU A 128 -1.97 -9.66 -4.41
C GLU A 128 -2.53 -8.63 -5.40
N GLU A 129 -3.79 -8.76 -5.79
CA GLU A 129 -4.50 -7.77 -6.61
C GLU A 129 -4.49 -6.38 -5.93
N ILE A 130 -4.73 -6.31 -4.62
CA ILE A 130 -4.66 -5.05 -3.85
C ILE A 130 -3.27 -4.44 -3.90
N LYS A 131 -2.20 -5.24 -3.72
CA LYS A 131 -0.82 -4.76 -3.79
C LYS A 131 -0.49 -4.19 -5.17
N GLU A 132 -0.89 -4.87 -6.24
CA GLU A 132 -0.69 -4.36 -7.60
C GLU A 132 -1.40 -3.03 -7.82
N LYS A 133 -2.65 -2.90 -7.35
CA LYS A 133 -3.39 -1.63 -7.43
C LYS A 133 -2.75 -0.52 -6.60
N GLN A 134 -2.22 -0.83 -5.41
CA GLN A 134 -1.50 0.14 -4.58
C GLN A 134 -0.22 0.64 -5.27
N LEU A 135 0.54 -0.26 -5.90
CA LEU A 135 1.71 0.12 -6.69
C LEU A 135 1.32 1.02 -7.87
N GLY A 136 0.25 0.65 -8.59
CA GLY A 136 -0.31 1.47 -9.67
C GLY A 136 -0.73 2.87 -9.19
N LEU A 137 -1.41 2.96 -8.05
CA LEU A 137 -1.82 4.23 -7.44
C LEU A 137 -0.61 5.08 -7.04
N THR A 138 0.44 4.46 -6.50
CA THR A 138 1.68 5.14 -6.13
C THR A 138 2.38 5.73 -7.36
N LYS A 139 2.39 4.99 -8.47
CA LYS A 139 2.92 5.48 -9.75
C LYS A 139 2.14 6.67 -10.27
N ILE A 140 0.81 6.56 -10.34
CA ILE A 140 -0.07 7.66 -10.78
C ILE A 140 0.12 8.89 -9.88
N ARG A 141 0.23 8.71 -8.57
CA ARG A 141 0.50 9.81 -7.64
C ARG A 141 1.83 10.49 -7.95
N GLY A 142 2.87 9.72 -8.27
CA GLY A 142 4.16 10.25 -8.73
C GLY A 142 4.02 11.08 -10.01
N ASP A 143 3.28 10.57 -10.99
CA ASP A 143 3.04 11.26 -12.27
C ASP A 143 2.25 12.56 -12.07
N VAL A 144 1.23 12.56 -11.20
CA VAL A 144 0.46 13.77 -10.85
C VAL A 144 1.36 14.82 -10.21
N ILE A 145 2.22 14.44 -9.27
CA ILE A 145 3.17 15.38 -8.64
C ILE A 145 4.09 15.99 -9.70
N LYS A 146 4.62 15.16 -10.60
CA LYS A 146 5.49 15.61 -11.69
C LYS A 146 4.78 16.61 -12.60
N HIS A 147 3.56 16.30 -13.06
CA HIS A 147 2.76 17.20 -13.86
C HIS A 147 2.39 18.49 -13.11
N HIS A 148 2.19 18.43 -11.79
CA HIS A 148 1.97 19.64 -11.00
C HIS A 148 3.21 20.54 -10.96
N MET A 149 4.40 19.96 -10.85
CA MET A 149 5.66 20.70 -10.93
C MET A 149 5.85 21.33 -12.32
N GLU A 150 5.64 20.54 -13.39
CA GLU A 150 5.71 21.03 -14.76
C GLU A 150 4.71 22.18 -15.02
N ASN A 151 3.46 22.03 -14.55
CA ASN A 151 2.46 23.09 -14.66
C ASN A 151 2.84 24.35 -13.87
N ARG A 152 3.46 24.19 -12.70
CA ARG A 152 3.95 25.33 -11.91
C ARG A 152 5.07 26.07 -12.64
N ASP A 153 6.01 25.35 -13.23
CA ASP A 153 7.09 25.94 -14.02
C ASP A 153 6.56 26.66 -15.27
N VAL A 154 5.59 26.06 -15.96
CA VAL A 154 4.93 26.69 -17.12
C VAL A 154 4.16 27.95 -16.68
N MET A 155 3.39 27.88 -15.59
CA MET A 155 2.68 29.04 -15.02
C MET A 155 3.65 30.16 -14.65
N GLN A 156 4.81 29.83 -14.09
CA GLN A 156 5.84 30.82 -13.77
C GLN A 156 6.36 31.49 -15.05
N ARG A 157 6.72 30.71 -16.08
CA ARG A 157 7.13 31.26 -17.39
C ARG A 157 6.05 32.13 -18.03
N VAL A 158 4.79 31.74 -17.91
CA VAL A 158 3.66 32.55 -18.41
C VAL A 158 3.55 33.87 -17.64
N ASN A 159 3.73 33.86 -16.32
CA ASN A 159 3.72 35.08 -15.52
C ASN A 159 4.91 35.99 -15.84
N ASP A 160 6.10 35.41 -16.04
CA ASP A 160 7.30 36.17 -16.44
C ASP A 160 7.08 36.84 -17.81
N LEU A 161 6.50 36.11 -18.78
CA LEU A 161 6.13 36.66 -20.08
C LEU A 161 5.06 37.75 -19.98
N LYS A 162 4.04 37.56 -19.13
CA LYS A 162 3.03 38.60 -18.87
C LYS A 162 3.64 39.86 -18.30
N GLN A 163 4.57 39.75 -17.34
CA GLN A 163 5.27 40.92 -16.79
C GLN A 163 6.11 41.65 -17.84
N VAL A 164 6.75 40.92 -18.77
CA VAL A 164 7.49 41.53 -19.90
C VAL A 164 6.54 42.25 -20.88
N VAL A 165 5.37 41.67 -21.17
CA VAL A 165 4.34 42.30 -22.02
C VAL A 165 3.68 43.50 -21.34
N GLU A 166 3.44 43.43 -20.02
CA GLU A 166 2.89 44.53 -19.24
C GLU A 166 3.91 45.67 -19.07
N GLY A 167 5.19 45.34 -18.92
CA GLY A 167 6.30 46.31 -18.84
C GLY A 167 6.65 47.00 -20.17
N THR A 168 6.15 46.51 -21.30
CA THR A 168 6.37 47.09 -22.64
C THR A 168 5.27 48.06 -23.10
N GLY A 169 4.34 48.45 -22.21
CA GLY A 169 3.39 49.55 -22.46
C GLY A 169 2.21 49.21 -23.37
N VAL A 170 2.02 47.93 -23.74
CA VAL A 170 0.85 47.45 -24.51
C VAL A 170 -0.41 47.27 -23.62
N SER A 171 -0.25 47.43 -22.30
CA SER A 171 -1.16 46.95 -21.26
C SER A 171 -2.51 47.67 -21.14
N GLU A 172 -2.62 48.98 -21.40
CA GLU A 172 -3.88 49.70 -21.17
C GLU A 172 -5.01 49.23 -22.11
N SER A 173 -4.71 48.96 -23.38
CA SER A 173 -5.70 48.47 -24.34
C SER A 173 -6.16 47.04 -24.03
N THR A 174 -5.25 46.14 -23.66
CA THR A 174 -5.56 44.75 -23.36
C THR A 174 -6.21 44.56 -21.99
N ALA A 175 -5.83 45.37 -20.98
CA ALA A 175 -6.45 45.35 -19.66
C ALA A 175 -7.90 45.87 -19.71
N LEU A 176 -8.17 46.91 -20.50
CA LEU A 176 -9.53 47.41 -20.74
C LEU A 176 -10.38 46.38 -21.50
N LEU A 177 -9.83 45.70 -22.51
CA LEU A 177 -10.51 44.60 -23.21
C LEU A 177 -10.84 43.42 -22.28
N HIS A 178 -9.89 42.98 -21.45
CA HIS A 178 -10.15 41.90 -20.49
C HIS A 178 -11.13 42.27 -19.37
N ARG A 179 -11.26 43.56 -19.06
CA ARG A 179 -12.28 44.08 -18.13
C ARG A 179 -13.65 44.12 -18.80
N GLN A 180 -13.76 44.65 -20.02
CA GLN A 180 -14.99 44.65 -20.80
C GLN A 180 -15.51 43.24 -21.07
N ILE A 181 -14.64 42.28 -21.41
CA ILE A 181 -15.02 40.88 -21.61
C ILE A 181 -15.56 40.28 -20.30
N ARG A 182 -14.97 40.60 -19.15
CA ARG A 182 -15.48 40.12 -17.84
C ARG A 182 -16.82 40.75 -17.47
N GLU A 183 -16.99 42.04 -17.70
CA GLU A 183 -18.25 42.74 -17.44
C GLU A 183 -19.38 42.22 -18.35
N GLN A 184 -19.09 41.98 -19.63
CA GLN A 184 -20.05 41.34 -20.56
C GLN A 184 -20.39 39.91 -20.15
N LYS A 185 -19.41 39.11 -19.71
CA LYS A 185 -19.67 37.76 -19.20
C LYS A 185 -20.57 37.78 -17.96
N ASN A 186 -20.33 38.70 -17.03
CA ASN A 186 -21.15 38.83 -15.83
C ASN A 186 -22.58 39.29 -16.18
N TYR A 187 -22.74 40.20 -17.14
CA TYR A 187 -24.05 40.65 -17.62
C TYR A 187 -24.84 39.54 -18.31
N ILE A 188 -24.17 38.70 -19.11
CA ILE A 188 -24.81 37.53 -19.73
C ILE A 188 -25.24 36.51 -18.66
N ALA A 189 -24.41 36.30 -17.62
CA ALA A 189 -24.74 35.40 -16.52
C ALA A 189 -25.94 35.88 -15.69
N THR A 190 -26.07 37.19 -15.44
CA THR A 190 -27.23 37.74 -14.71
C THR A 190 -28.50 37.69 -15.55
N LEU A 191 -28.42 38.00 -16.85
CA LEU A 191 -29.54 37.82 -17.77
C LEU A 191 -29.99 36.36 -17.86
N ARG A 192 -29.04 35.42 -17.87
CA ARG A 192 -29.33 33.98 -17.84
C ARG A 192 -30.11 33.58 -16.59
N ALA A 193 -29.65 34.02 -15.42
CA ALA A 193 -30.33 33.72 -14.16
C ALA A 193 -31.75 34.29 -14.13
N ALA A 194 -31.93 35.52 -14.63
CA ALA A 194 -33.24 36.15 -14.74
C ALA A 194 -34.18 35.41 -15.71
N ILE A 195 -33.70 35.04 -16.90
CA ILE A 195 -34.51 34.30 -17.89
C ILE A 195 -34.85 32.90 -17.39
N SER A 196 -33.91 32.21 -16.75
CA SER A 196 -34.17 30.87 -16.18
C SER A 196 -35.22 30.95 -15.06
N GLY A 197 -35.14 31.98 -14.20
CA GLY A 197 -36.16 32.25 -13.19
C GLY A 197 -37.53 32.53 -13.79
N LEU A 198 -37.61 33.39 -14.81
CA LEU A 198 -38.85 33.71 -15.51
C LEU A 198 -39.46 32.49 -16.22
N ILE A 199 -38.65 31.62 -16.82
CA ILE A 199 -39.14 30.38 -17.45
C ILE A 199 -39.67 29.40 -16.39
N MET A 200 -39.02 29.32 -15.23
CA MET A 200 -39.49 28.48 -14.12
C MET A 200 -40.77 29.01 -13.48
N GLU A 201 -40.96 30.34 -13.41
CA GLU A 201 -42.15 30.97 -12.83
C GLU A 201 -43.34 31.09 -13.81
N SER A 202 -43.13 30.91 -15.11
CA SER A 202 -44.15 31.11 -16.14
C SER A 202 -45.01 29.87 -16.45
N ASP A 203 -44.88 28.78 -15.68
CA ASP A 203 -45.59 27.50 -15.89
C ASP A 203 -45.47 26.94 -17.32
N ILE A 204 -44.44 27.36 -18.07
CA ILE A 204 -44.16 26.86 -19.41
C ILE A 204 -43.43 25.52 -19.29
N ASP A 205 -43.96 24.49 -19.95
CA ASP A 205 -43.30 23.18 -20.08
C ASP A 205 -42.09 23.28 -21.04
N TRP A 206 -41.01 23.86 -20.53
CA TRP A 206 -39.77 24.17 -21.26
C TRP A 206 -39.04 22.94 -21.79
N VAL A 207 -39.42 21.74 -21.34
CA VAL A 207 -38.90 20.46 -21.85
C VAL A 207 -39.53 20.12 -23.20
N LYS A 208 -40.77 20.58 -23.45
CA LYS A 208 -41.51 20.30 -24.69
C LYS A 208 -41.36 21.39 -25.75
N ASP A 209 -41.03 22.62 -25.37
CA ASP A 209 -40.79 23.70 -26.32
C ASP A 209 -39.31 23.74 -26.75
N PRO A 210 -38.99 23.44 -28.01
CA PRO A 210 -37.61 23.46 -28.50
C PRO A 210 -36.95 24.85 -28.43
N LYS A 211 -37.73 25.95 -28.41
CA LYS A 211 -37.18 27.31 -28.23
C LYS A 211 -36.80 27.57 -26.78
N ALA A 212 -37.68 27.26 -25.84
CA ALA A 212 -37.39 27.38 -24.41
C ALA A 212 -36.25 26.43 -23.99
N PHE A 213 -36.25 25.20 -24.50
CA PHE A 213 -35.17 24.24 -24.31
C PHE A 213 -33.85 24.77 -24.84
N SER A 214 -33.80 25.29 -26.07
CA SER A 214 -32.58 25.88 -26.64
C SER A 214 -32.07 27.08 -25.85
N ILE A 215 -32.95 27.89 -25.26
CA ILE A 215 -32.55 29.04 -24.42
C ILE A 215 -31.95 28.54 -23.10
N MET A 216 -32.48 27.45 -22.53
CA MET A 216 -31.97 26.82 -21.30
C MET A 216 -30.68 26.02 -21.52
N THR A 217 -30.50 25.37 -22.68
CA THR A 217 -29.35 24.49 -22.98
C THR A 217 -28.20 25.18 -23.69
N LYS A 218 -28.44 26.08 -24.67
CA LYS A 218 -27.36 26.90 -25.25
C LYS A 218 -26.74 27.86 -24.24
N ALA A 219 -27.48 28.18 -23.17
CA ALA A 219 -26.91 28.85 -22.03
C ALA A 219 -25.81 28.03 -21.32
N GLY A 220 -25.71 26.71 -21.55
CA GLY A 220 -24.73 25.81 -20.96
C GLY A 220 -23.55 25.39 -21.83
N GLU A 221 -23.59 25.54 -23.16
CA GLU A 221 -22.65 24.87 -24.08
C GLU A 221 -21.60 25.76 -24.76
N ASP A 222 -21.73 27.09 -24.78
CA ASP A 222 -20.67 27.97 -25.31
C ASP A 222 -19.75 28.48 -24.19
N LEU A 223 -18.87 27.60 -23.72
CA LEU A 223 -17.66 27.89 -22.93
C LEU A 223 -16.47 27.07 -23.47
#